data_AF-A0A842MEL0-F1
#
_entry.id   AF-A0A842MEL0-F1
#
_cell.length_a   1.000
_cell.length_b   1.000
_cell.length_c   1.000
_cell.angle_alpha   90.00
_cell.angle_beta   90.00
_cell.angle_gamma   90.00
#
_symmetry.space_group_name_H-M   'P 1'
#
loop_
_entity.id
_entity.type
_entity.pdbx_description
1 polymer ?
#
loop_
_entity_poly.entity_id
_entity_poly.type
_entity_poly.pdbx_seq_one_letter_code
_entity_poly.pdbx_strand_id
1 'polypeptide(L)' 'MSSKVYAYLYIPEYLSDWLKRKAEEERRSFNNYVNLILEDYYRKHREGALCISPP' A
#
# COMPACT_ATOMS: atom_id res chain seq x y z
N MET A 1 22.54 -2.68 -4.70
CA MET A 1 21.48 -3.70 -4.93
C MET A 1 20.31 -3.37 -4.02
N SER A 2 19.12 -3.10 -4.56
CA SER A 2 17.92 -2.92 -3.75
C SER A 2 17.42 -4.29 -3.31
N SER A 3 17.57 -4.61 -2.03
CA SER A 3 17.10 -5.88 -1.45
C SER A 3 15.58 -5.87 -1.41
N LYS A 4 14.93 -6.80 -2.15
CA LYS A 4 13.48 -6.99 -2.04
C LYS A 4 13.16 -7.53 -0.64
N VAL A 5 12.38 -6.76 0.13
CA VAL A 5 11.87 -7.17 1.44
C VAL A 5 10.49 -7.79 1.25
N TYR A 6 10.28 -8.98 1.80
CA TYR A 6 8.98 -9.64 1.81
C TYR A 6 8.37 -9.50 3.20
N ALA A 7 7.09 -9.15 3.26
CA ALA A 7 6.33 -9.03 4.49
C ALA A 7 5.04 -9.83 4.38
N TYR A 8 4.64 -10.46 5.49
CA TYR A 8 3.35 -11.12 5.61
C TYR A 8 2.36 -10.14 6.24
N LEU A 9 1.26 -9.88 5.53
CA LEU A 9 0.19 -9.02 6.00
C LEU A 9 -1.03 -9.88 6.33
N TYR A 10 -1.54 -9.72 7.54
CA TYR A 10 -2.88 -10.21 7.84
C TYR A 10 -3.89 -9.21 7.29
N ILE A 11 -4.69 -9.64 6.30
CA ILE A 11 -5.77 -8.86 5.71
C ILE A 11 -7.06 -9.66 5.92
N PRO A 12 -8.08 -9.10 6.58
CA PRO A 12 -9.38 -9.75 6.70
C PRO A 12 -9.93 -10.17 5.33
N GLU A 13 -10.59 -11.32 5.27
CA GLU A 13 -11.03 -11.95 4.02
C GLU A 13 -11.89 -11.01 3.16
N TYR A 14 -12.89 -10.37 3.76
CA TYR A 14 -13.78 -9.43 3.06
C TYR A 14 -13.01 -8.27 2.40
N LEU A 15 -11.94 -7.80 3.05
CA LEU A 15 -11.09 -6.72 2.55
C LEU A 15 -10.15 -7.25 1.46
N SER A 16 -9.61 -8.45 1.64
CA SER A 16 -8.78 -9.12 0.63
C SER A 16 -9.55 -9.30 -0.68
N ASP A 17 -10.79 -9.75 -0.61
CA ASP A 17 -11.62 -9.99 -1.80
C ASP A 17 -12.07 -8.70 -2.48
N TRP A 18 -12.32 -7.64 -1.69
CA TRP A 18 -12.54 -6.32 -2.25
C TRP A 18 -11.28 -5.80 -2.98
N LEU A 19 -10.10 -5.92 -2.37
CA LEU A 19 -8.84 -5.49 -2.96
C LEU A 19 -8.47 -6.28 -4.23
N LYS A 20 -8.75 -7.59 -4.28
CA LYS A 20 -8.54 -8.42 -5.50
C LYS A 20 -9.40 -7.92 -6.65
N ARG A 21 -10.69 -7.69 -6.42
CA ARG A 21 -11.59 -7.13 -7.44
C ARG A 21 -11.11 -5.78 -7.97
N LYS A 22 -10.65 -4.89 -7.07
CA LYS A 22 -10.07 -3.60 -7.48
C LYS A 22 -8.79 -3.74 -8.30
N ALA A 23 -7.90 -4.65 -7.91
CA ALA A 23 -6.71 -4.94 -8.70
C ALA A 23 -7.06 -5.44 -10.11
N GLU A 24 -8.07 -6.31 -10.23
CA GLU A 24 -8.55 -6.82 -11.53
C GLU A 24 -9.19 -5.73 -12.40
N GLU A 25 -10.05 -4.88 -11.83
CA GLU A 25 -10.65 -3.72 -12.50
C GLU A 25 -9.57 -2.81 -13.12
N GLU A 26 -8.45 -2.64 -12.43
CA GLU A 26 -7.31 -1.83 -12.88
C GLU A 26 -6.28 -2.60 -13.73
N ARG A 27 -6.53 -3.88 -14.03
CA ARG A 27 -5.62 -4.79 -14.77
C ARG A 27 -4.22 -4.89 -14.13
N ARG A 28 -4.18 -4.97 -12.80
CA ARG A 28 -2.95 -5.08 -11.99
C ARG A 28 -2.93 -6.40 -11.23
N SER A 29 -1.72 -6.86 -10.88
CA SER A 29 -1.59 -7.96 -9.93
C SER A 29 -1.94 -7.48 -8.52
N PHE A 30 -2.52 -8.36 -7.72
CA PHE A 30 -2.89 -8.05 -6.32
C PHE A 30 -1.71 -7.48 -5.51
N ASN A 31 -0.53 -8.10 -5.60
CA ASN A 31 0.66 -7.61 -4.89
C ASN A 31 1.11 -6.22 -5.37
N ASN A 32 1.06 -5.94 -6.68
CA ASN A 32 1.39 -4.61 -7.18
C ASN A 32 0.38 -3.57 -6.66
N TYR A 33 -0.90 -3.94 -6.65
CA TYR A 33 -1.96 -3.07 -6.15
C TYR A 33 -1.81 -2.74 -4.66
N VAL A 34 -1.56 -3.75 -3.83
CA VAL A 34 -1.31 -3.56 -2.39
C VAL A 34 -0.07 -2.69 -2.16
N ASN A 35 1.02 -2.90 -2.90
CA ASN A 35 2.21 -2.07 -2.79
C ASN A 35 1.91 -0.59 -3.10
N LEU A 36 1.15 -0.29 -4.15
CA LEU A 36 0.77 1.08 -4.48
C LEU A 36 -0.03 1.76 -3.36
N ILE A 37 -0.97 1.05 -2.75
CA ILE A 37 -1.76 1.56 -1.62
C ILE A 37 -0.85 1.87 -0.43
N LEU A 38 0.08 0.98 -0.09
CA LEU A 38 1.01 1.16 1.02
C LEU A 38 1.99 2.32 0.75
N GLU A 39 2.46 2.46 -0.49
CA GLU A 39 3.31 3.59 -0.91
C GLU A 39 2.57 4.93 -0.82
N ASP A 40 1.32 4.99 -1.29
CA ASP A 40 0.48 6.18 -1.22
C ASP A 40 0.18 6.57 0.23
N TYR A 41 -0.19 5.59 1.07
CA TYR A 41 -0.37 5.78 2.51
C TYR A 41 0.90 6.34 3.14
N TYR A 42 2.06 5.71 2.91
CA TYR A 42 3.33 6.17 3.47
C TYR A 42 3.69 7.58 3.00
N ARG A 43 3.49 7.90 1.72
CA ARG A 43 3.75 9.23 1.17
C ARG A 43 2.90 10.29 1.86
N LYS A 44 1.59 10.07 1.96
CA LYS A 44 0.65 10.98 2.63
C LYS A 44 0.98 11.19 4.10
N HIS A 45 1.36 10.13 4.82
CA HIS A 45 1.73 10.25 6.23
C HIS A 45 3.11 10.88 6.46
N ARG A 46 4.06 10.68 5.55
CA ARG A 46 5.39 11.32 5.63
C ARG A 46 5.35 12.79 5.24
N GLU A 47 4.62 13.14 4.19
CA GLU A 47 4.39 14.53 3.79
C GLU A 47 3.55 15.27 4.86
N GLY A 48 2.54 14.60 5.42
CA GLY A 48 1.80 15.11 6.57
C GLY A 48 2.70 15.37 7.78
N ALA A 49 3.64 14.48 8.10
CA ALA A 49 4.61 14.66 9.20
C ALA A 49 5.62 15.79 8.96
N LEU A 50 6.01 16.06 7.71
CA LEU A 50 6.92 17.16 7.36
C LEU A 50 6.27 18.55 7.52
N CYS A 51 4.95 18.65 7.46
CA CYS A 51 4.21 19.90 7.68
C CYS A 51 3.94 20.23 9.16
N ILE A 52 4.19 19.30 10.09
CA ILE A 52 3.92 19.48 11.54
C ILE A 52 5.20 19.55 12.38
N SER A 53 6.38 19.62 11.75
CA SER A 53 7.60 19.99 12.47
C SER A 53 7.55 21.49 12.78
N PRO A 54 7.38 21.92 14.04
CA PRO A 54 7.66 23.31 14.39
C PRO A 54 9.19 23.52 14.35
N PRO A 55 9.65 24.78 14.18
CA PRO A 55 11.06 25.13 14.36
C PRO A 55 11.58 24.83 15.76
#